data_AF-A0A3A9ETD2-F1
#
_entry.id   AF-A0A3A9ETD2-F1
#
_cell.length_a   1.000
_cell.length_b   1.000
_cell.length_c   1.000
_cell.angle_alpha   90.00
_cell.angle_beta   90.00
_cell.angle_gamma   90.00
#
_symmetry.space_group_name_H-M   'P 1'
#
loop_
_entity.id
_entity.type
_entity.pdbx_description
1 polymer ?
#
loop_
_entity_poly.entity_id
_entity_poly.type
_entity_poly.pdbx_seq_one_letter_code
_entity_poly.pdbx_strand_id
1 'polypeptide(L)'
;MEQASQSELLWAYAITRDEYAKRLSEKSLIKTEYLEFIRDRIFELINRGEANIHDPKEKQQLQAVVEKYLYPEVGYISLTDIAKRFNPENPSYVIQSWLRSRNTIAFLGQWERENNPNFDEQAFQQLLGDVRSPSYTLTPARWIERANAAGIISKRGKKGGTTAHPFIACDFAMWNNVAFRYRVISIFG
;
A
#
# COMPACT_ATOMS: atom_id res chain seq x y z
N MET A 1 -29.72 -4.82 29.43
CA MET A 1 -28.71 -3.83 29.00
C MET A 1 -29.40 -2.95 27.98
N GLU A 2 -29.54 -1.65 28.27
CA GLU A 2 -30.08 -0.68 27.32
C GLU A 2 -29.21 -0.68 26.06
N GLN A 3 -29.85 -0.90 24.91
CA GLN A 3 -29.17 -0.76 23.62
C GLN A 3 -28.84 0.71 23.43
N ALA A 4 -27.58 1.02 23.13
CA ALA A 4 -27.15 2.37 22.79
C ALA A 4 -28.08 2.92 21.70
N SER A 5 -28.64 4.10 21.95
CA SER A 5 -29.53 4.77 21.01
C SER A 5 -28.81 4.99 19.67
N GLN A 6 -29.58 5.03 18.58
CA GLN A 6 -29.05 5.29 17.24
C GLN A 6 -28.17 6.55 17.22
N SER A 7 -28.57 7.58 17.96
CA SER A 7 -27.83 8.81 18.21
C SER A 7 -26.47 8.59 18.87
N GLU A 8 -26.35 7.73 19.87
CA GLU A 8 -25.08 7.43 20.55
C GLU A 8 -24.12 6.64 19.65
N LEU A 9 -24.64 5.74 18.82
CA LEU A 9 -23.85 5.02 17.82
C LEU A 9 -23.36 5.96 16.70
N LEU A 10 -24.20 6.89 16.26
CA LEU A 10 -23.84 7.92 15.28
C LEU A 10 -22.79 8.89 15.83
N TRP A 11 -22.90 9.25 17.12
CA TRP A 11 -21.91 10.08 17.81
C TRP A 11 -20.57 9.37 18.02
N ALA A 12 -20.58 8.11 18.47
CA ALA A 12 -19.36 7.31 18.61
C ALA A 12 -18.66 7.08 17.26
N TYR A 13 -19.44 6.88 16.19
CA TYR A 13 -18.96 6.80 14.82
C TYR A 13 -18.37 8.13 14.33
N ALA A 14 -18.99 9.27 14.64
CA ALA A 14 -18.47 10.59 14.28
C ALA A 14 -17.14 10.91 15.00
N ILE A 15 -17.05 10.62 16.31
CA ILE A 15 -15.86 10.90 17.13
C ILE A 15 -14.66 10.04 16.71
N THR A 16 -14.85 8.73 16.56
CA THR A 16 -13.77 7.83 16.09
C THR A 16 -13.31 8.17 14.68
N ARG A 17 -14.16 8.85 13.90
CA ARG A 17 -13.91 9.19 12.50
C ARG A 17 -13.24 10.55 12.29
N ASP A 18 -13.45 11.52 13.18
CA ASP A 18 -12.69 12.77 13.17
C ASP A 18 -11.21 12.50 13.49
N GLU A 19 -10.94 11.61 14.44
CA GLU A 19 -9.59 11.09 14.67
C GLU A 19 -9.07 10.26 13.49
N TYR A 20 -9.91 9.46 12.84
CA TYR A 20 -9.54 8.66 11.65
C TYR A 20 -9.14 9.52 10.46
N ALA A 21 -9.93 10.55 10.14
CA ALA A 21 -9.66 11.49 9.05
C ALA A 21 -8.40 12.32 9.34
N LYS A 22 -8.23 12.77 10.59
CA LYS A 22 -7.05 13.50 11.04
C LYS A 22 -5.79 12.64 10.90
N ARG A 23 -5.80 11.40 11.42
CA ARG A 23 -4.66 10.45 11.34
C ARG A 23 -4.34 9.99 9.92
N LEU A 24 -5.33 9.90 9.03
CA LEU A 24 -5.11 9.56 7.61
C LEU A 24 -4.60 10.75 6.78
N SER A 25 -5.09 11.96 7.08
CA SER A 25 -4.60 13.19 6.47
C SER A 25 -3.17 13.51 6.89
N GLU A 26 -2.82 13.29 8.17
CA GLU A 26 -1.48 13.43 8.72
C GLU A 26 -0.46 12.45 8.11
N LYS A 27 -0.94 11.32 7.57
CA LYS A 27 -0.13 10.31 6.89
C LYS A 27 -0.13 10.42 5.36
N SER A 28 -0.74 11.47 4.79
CA SER A 28 -0.75 11.78 3.35
C SER A 28 -1.33 10.69 2.43
N LEU A 29 -2.09 9.72 2.96
CA LEU A 29 -2.50 8.52 2.21
C LEU A 29 -3.72 8.77 1.30
N ILE A 30 -4.61 9.70 1.68
CA ILE A 30 -5.87 10.00 0.98
C ILE A 30 -6.20 11.49 1.19
N LYS A 31 -6.58 12.22 0.14
CA LYS A 31 -7.06 13.61 0.28
C LYS A 31 -8.37 13.65 1.06
N THR A 32 -8.53 14.68 1.89
CA THR A 32 -9.70 14.90 2.75
C THR A 32 -11.03 14.78 1.98
N GLU A 33 -11.10 15.33 0.77
CA GLU A 33 -12.28 15.30 -0.11
C GLU A 33 -12.78 13.87 -0.46
N TYR A 34 -11.87 12.89 -0.66
CA TYR A 34 -12.27 11.50 -0.94
C TYR A 34 -12.73 10.77 0.33
N LEU A 35 -12.17 11.13 1.49
CA LEU A 35 -12.61 10.59 2.78
C LEU A 35 -14.02 11.06 3.13
N GLU A 36 -14.34 12.30 2.79
CA GLU A 36 -15.69 12.87 2.92
C GLU A 36 -16.69 12.19 1.99
N PHE A 37 -16.30 11.92 0.73
CA PHE A 37 -17.17 11.18 -0.20
C PHE A 37 -17.47 9.75 0.27
N ILE A 38 -16.44 9.00 0.70
CA ILE A 38 -16.62 7.64 1.24
C ILE A 38 -17.47 7.66 2.52
N ARG A 39 -17.34 8.71 3.33
CA ARG A 39 -18.19 8.94 4.51
C ARG A 39 -19.64 9.05 4.15
N ASP A 40 -19.96 9.95 3.25
CA ASP A 40 -21.35 10.25 2.92
C ASP A 40 -22.01 9.01 2.30
N ARG A 41 -21.26 8.23 1.52
CA ARG A 41 -21.74 6.97 0.95
C ARG A 41 -22.05 5.88 1.98
N ILE A 42 -21.19 5.69 2.98
CA ILE A 42 -21.44 4.69 4.04
C ILE A 42 -22.62 5.14 4.92
N PHE A 43 -22.73 6.43 5.21
CA PHE A 43 -23.89 7.00 5.92
C PHE A 43 -25.20 6.77 5.17
N GLU A 44 -25.21 6.96 3.84
CA GLU A 44 -26.38 6.65 3.01
C GLU A 44 -26.77 5.18 3.10
N LEU A 45 -25.81 4.26 3.03
CA LEU A 45 -26.08 2.82 3.08
C LEU A 45 -26.65 2.39 4.44
N ILE A 46 -26.14 2.94 5.53
CA ILE A 46 -26.65 2.69 6.90
C ILE A 46 -28.07 3.25 7.04
N ASN A 47 -28.30 4.49 6.59
CA ASN A 47 -29.63 5.12 6.67
C ASN A 47 -30.69 4.41 5.83
N ARG A 48 -30.29 3.76 4.74
CA ARG A 48 -31.19 2.93 3.92
C ARG A 48 -31.49 1.55 4.52
N GLY A 49 -30.86 1.20 5.63
CA GLY A 49 -31.00 -0.13 6.25
C GLY A 49 -30.33 -1.25 5.44
N GLU A 50 -29.46 -0.89 4.49
CA GLU A 50 -28.76 -1.83 3.61
C GLU A 50 -27.52 -2.45 4.30
N ALA A 51 -27.18 -2.02 5.51
CA ALA A 51 -26.16 -2.61 6.37
C ALA A 51 -26.76 -2.92 7.75
N ASN A 52 -26.85 -4.20 8.12
CA ASN A 52 -27.48 -4.62 9.37
C ASN A 52 -26.46 -4.67 10.51
N ILE A 53 -26.14 -3.51 11.06
CA ILE A 53 -25.19 -3.34 12.19
C ILE A 53 -25.64 -4.03 13.49
N HIS A 54 -26.87 -4.54 13.55
CA HIS A 54 -27.42 -5.25 14.70
C HIS A 54 -27.21 -6.77 14.62
N ASP A 55 -26.86 -7.32 13.47
CA ASP A 55 -26.38 -8.71 13.36
C ASP A 55 -24.97 -8.80 13.97
N PRO A 56 -24.75 -9.59 15.03
CA PRO A 56 -23.43 -9.78 15.64
C PRO A 56 -22.36 -10.19 14.64
N LYS A 57 -22.72 -10.94 13.60
CA LYS A 57 -21.78 -11.45 12.59
C LYS A 57 -21.37 -10.34 11.61
N GLU A 58 -22.34 -9.55 11.16
CA GLU A 58 -22.10 -8.38 10.30
C GLU A 58 -21.38 -7.26 11.06
N LYS A 59 -21.71 -7.04 12.34
CA LYS A 59 -20.99 -6.15 13.25
C LYS A 59 -19.53 -6.59 13.44
N GLN A 60 -19.27 -7.88 13.65
CA GLN A 60 -17.91 -8.41 13.78
C GLN A 60 -17.13 -8.26 12.46
N GLN A 61 -17.80 -8.47 11.32
CA GLN A 61 -17.20 -8.28 10.00
C GLN A 61 -16.87 -6.81 9.73
N LEU A 62 -17.78 -5.90 10.05
CA LEU A 62 -17.57 -4.45 9.95
C LEU A 62 -16.46 -3.99 10.90
N GLN A 63 -16.43 -4.50 12.13
CA GLN A 63 -15.37 -4.21 13.11
C GLN A 63 -14.00 -4.68 12.61
N ALA A 64 -13.89 -5.91 12.08
CA ALA A 64 -12.65 -6.41 11.50
C ALA A 64 -12.20 -5.61 10.27
N VAL A 65 -13.14 -5.14 9.46
CA VAL A 65 -12.89 -4.25 8.32
C VAL A 65 -12.35 -2.90 8.83
N VAL A 66 -13.00 -2.31 9.83
CA VAL A 66 -12.61 -1.04 10.44
C VAL A 66 -11.26 -1.14 11.14
N GLU A 67 -10.98 -2.21 11.89
CA GLU A 67 -9.68 -2.47 12.53
C GLU A 67 -8.55 -2.62 11.50
N LYS A 68 -8.80 -3.33 10.39
CA LYS A 68 -7.86 -3.45 9.26
C LYS A 68 -7.54 -2.09 8.62
N TYR A 69 -8.50 -1.16 8.63
CA TYR A 69 -8.32 0.19 8.07
C TYR A 69 -7.79 1.22 9.07
N LEU A 70 -8.07 1.06 10.37
CA LEU A 70 -7.58 1.90 11.49
C LEU A 70 -6.16 1.55 11.91
N TYR A 71 -5.88 0.25 11.93
CA TYR A 71 -4.58 -0.36 12.17
C TYR A 71 -4.26 -1.21 10.96
N PRO A 72 -3.97 -0.60 9.80
CA PRO A 72 -3.30 -1.35 8.78
C PRO A 72 -1.97 -1.73 9.42
N GLU A 73 -1.84 -2.97 9.90
CA GLU A 73 -0.59 -3.67 9.68
C GLU A 73 -0.42 -3.54 8.18
N VAL A 74 0.41 -2.60 7.76
CA VAL A 74 0.70 -2.37 6.36
C VAL A 74 1.54 -3.58 5.94
N GLY A 75 0.87 -4.72 5.83
CA GLY A 75 1.45 -6.00 5.54
C GLY A 75 2.09 -5.87 4.18
N TYR A 76 3.39 -6.17 4.12
CA TYR A 76 4.10 -6.12 2.87
C TYR A 76 3.41 -7.04 1.86
N ILE A 77 3.12 -6.51 0.68
CA ILE A 77 2.43 -7.24 -0.39
C ILE A 77 3.47 -8.04 -1.18
N SER A 78 3.15 -9.29 -1.48
CA SER A 78 4.01 -10.17 -2.28
C SER A 78 4.15 -9.69 -3.72
N LEU A 79 5.31 -9.11 -4.05
CA LEU A 79 5.68 -8.80 -5.42
C LEU A 79 5.83 -10.08 -6.24
N THR A 80 6.28 -11.16 -5.61
CA THR A 80 6.40 -12.47 -6.27
C THR A 80 5.04 -12.98 -6.74
N ASP A 81 3.97 -12.83 -5.96
CA ASP A 81 2.64 -13.28 -6.39
C ASP A 81 2.00 -12.35 -7.43
N ILE A 82 2.32 -11.04 -7.39
CA ILE A 82 1.96 -10.12 -8.47
C ILE A 82 2.68 -10.54 -9.76
N ALA A 83 4.00 -10.76 -9.70
CA ALA A 83 4.84 -11.13 -10.82
C ALA A 83 4.40 -12.45 -11.50
N LYS A 84 3.98 -13.45 -10.72
CA LYS A 84 3.46 -14.73 -11.24
C LYS A 84 2.26 -14.56 -12.17
N ARG A 85 1.47 -13.48 -12.04
CA ARG A 85 0.34 -13.21 -12.94
C ARG A 85 0.79 -12.81 -14.35
N PHE A 86 2.02 -12.31 -14.48
CA PHE A 86 2.60 -11.83 -15.74
C PHE A 86 3.63 -12.82 -16.31
N ASN A 87 4.41 -13.48 -15.45
CA ASN A 87 5.32 -14.55 -15.83
C ASN A 87 5.35 -15.62 -14.72
N PRO A 88 4.51 -16.66 -14.83
CA PRO A 88 4.47 -17.75 -13.84
C PRO A 88 5.78 -18.53 -13.74
N GLU A 89 6.50 -18.69 -14.85
CA GLU A 89 7.73 -19.50 -14.91
C GLU A 89 8.93 -18.78 -14.29
N ASN A 90 9.01 -17.46 -14.44
CA ASN A 90 10.12 -16.66 -13.92
C ASN A 90 9.66 -15.32 -13.30
N PRO A 91 8.97 -15.35 -12.15
CA PRO A 91 8.51 -14.14 -11.48
C PRO A 91 9.67 -13.24 -11.00
N SER A 92 10.82 -13.83 -10.67
CA SER A 92 12.02 -13.09 -10.27
C SER A 92 12.55 -12.19 -11.39
N TYR A 93 12.49 -12.66 -12.64
CA TYR A 93 12.88 -11.87 -13.80
C TYR A 93 11.99 -10.63 -14.00
N VAL A 94 10.69 -10.73 -13.71
CA VAL A 94 9.76 -9.59 -13.79
C VAL A 94 10.15 -8.51 -12.79
N ILE A 95 10.43 -8.90 -11.54
CA ILE A 95 10.87 -7.97 -10.48
C ILE A 95 12.21 -7.33 -10.83
N GLN A 96 13.18 -8.12 -11.34
CA GLN A 96 14.46 -7.58 -11.78
C GLN A 96 14.31 -6.61 -12.96
N SER A 97 13.40 -6.91 -13.90
CA SER A 97 13.15 -6.05 -15.06
C SER A 97 12.55 -4.70 -14.65
N TRP A 98 11.65 -4.68 -13.66
CA TRP A 98 11.15 -3.45 -13.05
C TRP A 98 12.30 -2.64 -12.40
N LEU A 99 13.22 -3.30 -11.69
CA LEU A 99 14.40 -2.67 -11.09
C LEU A 99 15.48 -2.20 -12.08
N ARG A 100 15.33 -2.42 -13.39
CA ARG A 100 16.21 -1.80 -14.41
C ARG A 100 15.80 -0.36 -14.75
N SER A 101 14.56 0.01 -14.43
CA SER A 101 14.03 1.34 -14.71
C SER A 101 14.63 2.36 -13.77
N ARG A 102 15.31 3.38 -14.31
CA ARG A 102 15.83 4.50 -13.52
C ARG A 102 14.70 5.23 -12.79
N ASN A 103 13.53 5.38 -13.42
CA ASN A 103 12.37 6.02 -12.80
C ASN A 103 11.87 5.21 -11.61
N THR A 104 11.86 3.88 -11.73
CA THR A 104 11.49 2.98 -10.63
C THR A 104 12.47 3.14 -9.47
N ILE A 105 13.78 3.10 -9.73
CA ILE A 105 14.77 3.22 -8.66
C ILE A 105 14.73 4.61 -8.00
N ALA A 106 14.51 5.67 -8.78
CA ALA A 106 14.33 7.01 -8.24
C ALA A 106 13.09 7.11 -7.35
N PHE A 107 11.97 6.50 -7.76
CA PHE A 107 10.76 6.40 -6.96
C PHE A 107 10.99 5.61 -5.66
N LEU A 108 11.66 4.46 -5.72
CA LEU A 108 12.02 3.68 -4.53
C LEU A 108 12.90 4.50 -3.59
N GLY A 109 13.93 5.17 -4.11
CA GLY A 109 14.79 6.04 -3.30
C GLY A 109 14.01 7.19 -2.65
N GLN A 110 13.03 7.78 -3.34
CA GLN A 110 12.18 8.80 -2.74
C GLN A 110 11.34 8.25 -1.60
N TRP A 111 10.73 7.08 -1.77
CA TRP A 111 9.97 6.43 -0.71
C TRP A 111 10.85 6.16 0.51
N GLU A 112 12.08 5.67 0.31
CA GLU A 112 13.01 5.40 1.42
C GLU A 112 13.41 6.69 2.15
N ARG A 113 13.68 7.80 1.46
CA ARG A 113 13.99 9.09 2.12
C ARG A 113 12.88 9.57 3.06
N GLU A 114 11.64 9.35 2.66
CA GLU A 114 10.48 9.82 3.42
C GLU A 114 10.10 8.87 4.56
N ASN A 115 10.44 7.58 4.46
CA ASN A 115 9.88 6.53 5.32
C ASN A 115 10.92 5.67 6.06
N ASN A 116 12.21 5.79 5.74
CA ASN A 116 13.29 4.98 6.31
C ASN A 116 14.42 5.87 6.87
N PRO A 117 14.45 6.09 8.20
CA PRO A 117 15.49 6.89 8.87
C PRO A 117 16.91 6.33 8.72
N ASN A 118 17.05 5.04 8.37
CA ASN A 118 18.35 4.39 8.25
C ASN A 118 18.81 4.27 6.79
N PHE A 119 18.11 4.90 5.83
CA PHE A 119 18.44 4.83 4.42
C PHE A 119 19.83 5.40 4.10
N ASP A 120 20.64 4.65 3.37
CA ASP A 120 21.98 5.10 2.95
C ASP A 120 21.90 5.87 1.62
N GLU A 121 21.76 7.20 1.74
CA GLU A 121 21.67 8.10 0.59
C GLU A 121 22.95 8.09 -0.27
N GLN A 122 24.13 7.96 0.34
CA GLN A 122 25.38 7.95 -0.40
C GLN A 122 25.50 6.69 -1.26
N ALA A 123 25.22 5.53 -0.69
CA ALA A 123 25.20 4.27 -1.42
C ALA A 123 24.10 4.25 -2.48
N PHE A 124 22.93 4.84 -2.21
CA PHE A 124 21.87 5.02 -3.21
C PHE A 124 22.34 5.79 -4.44
N GLN A 125 23.03 6.92 -4.27
CA GLN A 125 23.50 7.73 -5.40
C GLN A 125 24.51 6.98 -6.27
N GLN A 126 25.40 6.18 -5.65
CA GLN A 126 26.29 5.28 -6.38
C GLN A 126 25.51 4.23 -7.17
N LEU A 127 24.51 3.61 -6.54
CA LEU A 127 23.62 2.63 -7.16
C LEU A 127 22.87 3.21 -8.38
N LEU A 128 22.40 4.45 -8.28
CA LEU A 128 21.71 5.16 -9.35
C LEU A 128 22.67 5.47 -10.52
N GLY A 129 23.96 5.68 -10.23
CA GLY A 129 25.03 5.76 -11.22
C GLY A 129 25.25 4.44 -11.95
N ASP A 130 25.40 3.35 -11.19
CA ASP A 130 25.67 1.99 -11.70
C ASP A 130 24.57 1.49 -12.66
N VAL A 131 23.30 1.76 -12.33
CA VAL A 131 22.13 1.34 -13.13
C VAL A 131 22.12 1.92 -14.55
N ARG A 132 22.89 2.99 -14.80
CA ARG A 132 23.04 3.54 -16.16
C ARG A 132 23.78 2.59 -17.10
N SER A 133 24.55 1.64 -16.55
CA SER A 133 25.24 0.64 -17.35
C SER A 133 24.27 -0.44 -17.85
N PRO A 134 24.20 -0.74 -19.15
CA PRO A 134 23.33 -1.78 -19.71
C PRO A 134 23.58 -3.18 -19.13
N SER A 135 24.80 -3.44 -18.65
CA SER A 135 25.19 -4.72 -18.04
C SER A 135 24.83 -4.82 -16.56
N TYR A 136 24.43 -3.72 -15.93
CA TYR A 136 24.14 -3.71 -14.51
C TYR A 136 22.76 -4.30 -14.22
N THR A 137 22.74 -5.38 -13.44
CA THR A 137 21.49 -5.98 -12.95
C THR A 137 21.37 -5.71 -11.45
N LEU A 138 20.34 -4.95 -11.08
CA LEU A 138 19.94 -4.74 -9.69
C LEU A 138 18.96 -5.83 -9.25
N THR A 139 19.22 -6.45 -8.11
CA THR A 139 18.30 -7.39 -7.47
C THR A 139 17.70 -6.77 -6.20
N PRO A 140 16.52 -7.21 -5.75
CA PRO A 140 15.95 -6.76 -4.49
C PRO A 140 16.90 -6.92 -3.30
N ALA A 141 17.60 -8.06 -3.23
CA ALA A 141 18.59 -8.30 -2.18
C ALA A 141 19.74 -7.29 -2.20
N ARG A 142 20.27 -6.98 -3.39
CA ARG A 142 21.37 -6.01 -3.54
C ARG A 142 20.91 -4.57 -3.25
N TRP A 143 19.66 -4.24 -3.58
CA TRP A 143 19.03 -2.96 -3.23
C TRP A 143 18.97 -2.78 -1.71
N ILE A 144 18.42 -3.79 -1.00
CA ILE A 144 18.31 -3.81 0.46
C ILE A 144 19.69 -3.70 1.11
N GLU A 145 20.63 -4.55 0.70
CA GLU A 145 21.97 -4.63 1.30
C GLU A 145 22.77 -3.34 1.11
N ARG A 146 22.74 -2.74 -0.09
CA ARG A 146 23.55 -1.54 -0.38
C ARG A 146 22.96 -0.27 0.17
N ALA A 147 21.66 -0.06 0.03
CA ALA A 147 21.01 1.21 0.38
C ALA A 147 20.35 1.18 1.77
N ASN A 148 20.50 0.08 2.50
CA ASN A 148 19.78 -0.19 3.75
C ASN A 148 18.26 0.01 3.61
N ALA A 149 17.72 -0.44 2.47
CA ALA A 149 16.33 -0.18 2.10
C ALA A 149 15.35 -1.01 2.93
N ALA A 150 14.28 -0.38 3.40
CA ALA A 150 13.25 -1.01 4.22
C ALA A 150 12.01 -1.39 3.40
N GLY A 151 11.68 -0.62 2.36
CA GLY A 151 10.41 -0.70 1.61
C GLY A 151 10.24 -1.96 0.77
N ILE A 152 11.31 -2.74 0.58
CA ILE A 152 11.29 -4.07 -0.04
C ILE A 152 11.94 -5.06 0.91
N ILE A 153 11.33 -6.23 1.07
CA ILE A 153 11.88 -7.35 1.84
C ILE A 153 12.06 -8.53 0.90
N SER A 154 13.25 -9.12 0.91
CA SER A 154 13.57 -10.30 0.08
C SER A 154 14.07 -11.45 0.95
N LYS A 155 13.29 -12.54 1.01
CA LYS A 155 13.65 -13.76 1.76
C LYS A 155 13.99 -14.89 0.78
N ARG A 156 15.06 -15.64 1.06
CA ARG A 156 15.43 -16.86 0.29
C ARG A 156 14.74 -18.10 0.87
N GLY A 157 14.61 -19.16 0.06
CA GLY A 157 14.14 -20.49 0.49
C GLY A 157 12.71 -20.85 0.07
N LYS A 158 12.20 -22.00 0.53
CA LYS A 158 10.92 -22.61 0.12
C LYS A 158 9.67 -21.77 0.46
N LYS A 159 9.76 -20.93 1.50
CA LYS A 159 8.76 -19.88 1.85
C LYS A 159 9.30 -18.47 1.56
N GLY A 160 10.32 -18.38 0.72
CA GLY A 160 10.93 -17.13 0.31
C GLY A 160 10.08 -16.38 -0.72
N GLY A 161 10.54 -15.19 -1.08
CA GLY A 161 9.83 -14.28 -1.96
C GLY A 161 10.29 -12.85 -1.76
N THR A 162 9.85 -11.98 -2.65
CA THR A 162 10.00 -10.53 -2.50
C THR A 162 8.64 -9.94 -2.15
N THR A 163 8.59 -9.21 -1.05
CA THR A 163 7.43 -8.45 -0.61
C THR A 163 7.80 -6.97 -0.52
N ALA A 164 6.84 -6.06 -0.63
CA ALA A 164 7.10 -4.63 -0.55
C ALA A 164 5.97 -3.88 0.14
N HIS A 165 6.28 -2.68 0.62
CA HIS A 165 5.27 -1.74 1.10
C HIS A 165 4.17 -1.54 0.03
N PRO A 166 2.88 -1.40 0.39
CA PRO A 166 1.77 -1.35 -0.57
C PRO A 166 1.89 -0.29 -1.65
N PHE A 167 2.46 0.88 -1.35
CA PHE A 167 2.71 1.92 -2.38
C PHE A 167 3.73 1.45 -3.42
N ILE A 168 4.78 0.79 -2.97
CA ILE A 168 5.79 0.20 -3.83
C ILE A 168 5.21 -0.96 -4.64
N ALA A 169 4.39 -1.80 -4.01
CA ALA A 169 3.69 -2.89 -4.69
C ALA A 169 2.67 -2.40 -5.71
N CYS A 170 2.00 -1.26 -5.44
CA CYS A 170 1.10 -0.60 -6.37
C CYS A 170 1.86 -0.08 -7.60
N ASP A 171 2.99 0.60 -7.42
CA ASP A 171 3.86 1.01 -8.52
C ASP A 171 4.28 -0.20 -9.37
N PHE A 172 4.74 -1.27 -8.73
CA PHE A 172 5.09 -2.51 -9.45
C PHE A 172 3.91 -3.08 -10.24
N ALA A 173 2.71 -3.13 -9.67
CA ALA A 173 1.52 -3.60 -10.36
C ALA A 173 1.13 -2.71 -11.55
N MET A 174 1.22 -1.38 -11.40
CA MET A 174 0.98 -0.41 -12.47
C MET A 174 2.02 -0.52 -13.59
N TRP A 175 3.29 -0.75 -13.24
CA TRP A 175 4.36 -0.94 -14.22
C TRP A 175 4.11 -2.16 -15.11
N ASN A 176 3.58 -3.25 -14.55
CA ASN A 176 3.26 -4.48 -15.29
C ASN A 176 1.93 -4.42 -16.06
N ASN A 177 1.00 -3.53 -15.71
CA ASN A 177 -0.34 -3.51 -16.28
C ASN A 177 -0.76 -2.08 -16.66
N VAL A 178 -0.63 -1.77 -17.95
CA VAL A 178 -0.95 -0.44 -18.51
C VAL A 178 -2.41 -0.05 -18.28
N ALA A 179 -3.36 -0.97 -18.43
CA ALA A 179 -4.78 -0.70 -18.21
C ALA A 179 -5.10 -0.46 -16.72
N PHE A 180 -4.40 -1.14 -15.81
CA PHE A 180 -4.49 -0.85 -14.38
C PHE A 180 -3.89 0.52 -14.06
N ARG A 181 -2.71 0.84 -14.60
CA ARG A 181 -2.08 2.16 -14.47
C ARG A 181 -2.98 3.29 -14.94
N TYR A 182 -3.59 3.16 -16.12
CA TYR A 182 -4.55 4.15 -16.64
C TYR A 182 -5.72 4.36 -15.67
N ARG A 183 -6.35 3.27 -15.22
CA ARG A 183 -7.47 3.33 -14.27
C ARG A 183 -7.10 3.99 -12.93
N VAL A 184 -5.89 3.76 -12.43
CA VAL A 184 -5.42 4.42 -11.20
C VAL A 184 -5.22 5.92 -11.44
N ILE A 185 -4.57 6.30 -12.54
CA ILE A 185 -4.28 7.71 -12.84
C ILE A 185 -5.57 8.49 -13.15
N SER A 186 -6.55 7.87 -13.82
CA SER A 186 -7.82 8.51 -14.16
C SER A 186 -8.71 8.84 -12.95
N ILE A 187 -8.39 8.33 -11.75
CA ILE A 187 -9.11 8.71 -10.52
C ILE A 187 -8.81 10.17 -10.15
N PHE A 188 -7.67 10.70 -10.59
CA PHE A 188 -7.19 12.04 -10.25
C PHE A 188 -7.51 13.13 -11.28
N GLY A 189 -8.05 12.76 -12.45
CA GLY A 189 -8.38 13.69 -13.55
C GLY A 189 -9.88 13.73 -13.78
#